data_AF-A0A8I1FZ26-F1
#
_entry.id   AF-A0A8I1FZ26-F1
#
_cell.length_a   1.000
_cell.length_b   1.000
_cell.length_c   1.000
_cell.angle_alpha   90.00
_cell.angle_beta   90.00
_cell.angle_gamma   90.00
#
_symmetry.space_group_name_H-M   'P 1'
#
loop_
_entity.id
_entity.type
_entity.pdbx_description
1 polymer ?
#
loop_
_entity_poly.entity_id
_entity_poly.type
_entity_poly.pdbx_seq_one_letter_code
_entity_poly.pdbx_strand_id
1 'polypeptide(L)'
;MKRFSWLAGVMLVLLSWMPAQATAAASNAGDGRWVNPISDVCWKCLFPMTLGNIQLAAGPQKDTNNPASPIQICSYGVFYRIGLAIGFWEPMAMVDVTREPGVMVNMGGFKIDLGRTGTGTAGQSDRPAAGTFYHVHWYKYPLIFWLNIITSLGCLQTGDMDIAYLSEVDPLWNDSTLSMLINPEAALFGNLIAQGACAADAVASSAGLPLSPLFWCAGSQGSIYPLTGYTSGEFSPLEASLLVGERMAFKMHREGLVWNSVGADVAVCHQYPSPIIPKERWRYQMVNMYPEPGNCHPFGASTQLWGTTHNSPSSKKNFGYLFWRKRNCVFL
;
A
#
# COMPACT_ATOMS: atom_id res chain seq x y z
N MET A 1 36.89 27.75 -51.06
CA MET A 1 36.14 28.42 -49.97
C MET A 1 34.67 28.00 -49.87
N LYS A 2 33.95 27.65 -50.95
CA LYS A 2 32.51 27.29 -50.89
C LYS A 2 32.17 25.92 -50.27
N ARG A 3 33.10 24.96 -50.23
CA ARG A 3 32.87 23.60 -49.65
C ARG A 3 32.98 23.56 -48.12
N PHE A 4 33.69 24.52 -47.51
CA PHE A 4 33.87 24.57 -46.07
C PHE A 4 32.64 25.16 -45.35
N SER A 5 31.91 26.06 -46.01
CA SER A 5 30.67 26.65 -45.49
C SER A 5 29.50 25.66 -45.42
N TRP A 6 29.47 24.64 -46.28
CA TRP A 6 28.45 23.59 -46.24
C TRP A 6 28.66 22.61 -45.09
N LEU A 7 29.91 22.25 -44.79
CA LEU A 7 30.25 21.38 -43.67
C LEU A 7 29.97 22.07 -42.32
N ALA A 8 30.23 23.38 -42.20
CA ALA A 8 29.90 24.16 -41.02
C ALA A 8 28.37 24.26 -40.79
N GLY A 9 27.58 24.41 -41.87
CA GLY A 9 26.12 24.44 -41.78
C GLY A 9 25.51 23.11 -41.36
N VAL A 10 26.03 21.98 -41.85
CA VAL A 10 25.55 20.64 -41.47
C VAL A 10 25.91 20.30 -40.02
N MET A 11 27.06 20.75 -39.52
CA MET A 11 27.46 20.55 -38.12
C MET A 11 26.56 21.33 -37.14
N LEU A 12 26.13 22.55 -37.50
CA LEU A 12 25.20 23.37 -36.71
C LEU A 12 23.77 22.80 -36.68
N VAL A 13 23.33 22.13 -37.75
CA VAL A 13 22.03 21.44 -37.78
C VAL A 13 22.06 20.12 -37.00
N LEU A 14 23.19 19.43 -36.95
CA LEU A 14 23.35 18.21 -36.14
C LEU A 14 23.49 18.51 -34.64
N LEU A 15 24.04 19.67 -34.25
CA LEU A 15 24.12 20.11 -32.85
C LEU A 15 22.77 20.60 -32.27
N SER A 16 21.80 20.93 -33.12
CA SER A 16 20.43 21.29 -32.71
C SER A 16 19.48 20.09 -32.56
N TRP A 17 19.98 18.88 -32.83
CA TRP A 17 19.30 17.60 -32.63
C TRP A 17 19.88 16.78 -31.48
N MET A 18 20.44 17.45 -30.46
CA MET A 18 20.51 16.81 -29.15
C MET A 18 19.08 16.64 -28.64
N PRO A 19 18.61 15.43 -28.30
CA PRO A 19 17.38 15.29 -27.56
C PRO A 19 17.58 16.11 -26.30
N ALA A 20 16.81 17.17 -26.13
CA ALA A 20 16.67 17.78 -24.82
C ALA A 20 16.25 16.62 -23.91
N GLN A 21 17.15 16.19 -23.03
CA GLN A 21 16.73 15.43 -21.87
C GLN A 21 15.69 16.32 -21.22
N ALA A 22 14.43 15.94 -21.35
CA ALA A 22 13.36 16.52 -20.58
C ALA A 22 13.73 16.21 -19.13
N THR A 23 14.45 17.13 -18.50
CA THR A 23 14.42 17.26 -17.06
C THR A 23 12.97 17.60 -16.78
N ALA A 24 12.21 16.58 -16.38
CA ALA A 24 10.91 16.80 -15.75
C ALA A 24 11.14 17.94 -14.76
N ALA A 25 10.41 19.04 -14.92
CA ALA A 25 10.46 20.14 -13.97
C ALA A 25 10.17 19.50 -12.60
N ALA A 26 11.21 19.38 -11.78
CA ALA A 26 11.07 18.92 -10.42
C ALA A 26 10.28 20.01 -9.70
N SER A 27 8.96 19.88 -9.70
CA SER A 27 8.16 20.51 -8.67
C SER A 27 8.65 19.89 -7.36
N ASN A 28 9.56 20.59 -6.68
CA ASN A 28 10.16 20.23 -5.39
C ASN A 28 9.12 20.29 -4.25
N ALA A 29 7.92 19.74 -4.47
CA ALA A 29 6.85 19.73 -3.49
C ALA A 29 7.07 18.60 -2.47
N GLY A 30 7.42 17.38 -2.91
CA GLY A 30 7.81 16.28 -2.03
C GLY A 30 9.24 15.77 -2.29
N ASP A 31 9.92 15.30 -1.24
CA ASP A 31 11.20 14.56 -1.33
C ASP A 31 11.04 13.16 -1.98
N GLY A 32 10.07 13.02 -2.90
CA GLY A 32 9.64 11.75 -3.47
C GLY A 32 10.28 11.46 -4.82
N ARG A 33 10.55 10.18 -5.07
CA ARG A 33 11.01 9.66 -6.37
C ARG A 33 9.99 8.71 -6.98
N TRP A 34 10.02 8.57 -8.29
CA TRP A 34 9.25 7.53 -8.98
C TRP A 34 9.73 6.15 -8.52
N VAL A 35 8.81 5.29 -8.08
CA VAL A 35 9.15 3.94 -7.61
C VAL A 35 9.63 3.10 -8.78
N ASN A 36 10.85 2.59 -8.71
CA ASN A 36 11.36 1.66 -9.71
C ASN A 36 10.84 0.23 -9.42
N PRO A 37 10.03 -0.36 -10.34
CA PRO A 37 9.50 -1.71 -10.19
C PRO A 37 10.55 -2.80 -9.90
N ILE A 38 11.77 -2.61 -10.37
CA ILE A 38 12.82 -3.63 -10.35
C ILE A 38 13.68 -3.50 -9.08
N SER A 39 14.18 -2.29 -8.79
CA SER A 39 15.14 -2.09 -7.70
C SER A 39 14.53 -1.76 -6.35
N ASP A 40 13.34 -1.15 -6.32
CA ASP A 40 12.77 -0.59 -5.08
C ASP A 40 11.75 -1.54 -4.43
N VAL A 41 11.30 -2.55 -5.17
CA VAL A 41 10.34 -3.56 -4.74
C VAL A 41 11.07 -4.77 -4.15
N CYS A 42 10.62 -5.23 -2.98
CA CYS A 42 11.16 -6.42 -2.36
C CYS A 42 10.61 -7.68 -3.04
N TRP A 43 11.35 -8.24 -3.99
CA TRP A 43 10.95 -9.48 -4.66
C TRP A 43 11.00 -10.72 -3.77
N LYS A 44 11.84 -10.72 -2.72
CA LYS A 44 11.84 -11.77 -1.68
C LYS A 44 10.50 -11.85 -0.96
N CYS A 45 9.81 -10.72 -0.91
CA CYS A 45 8.53 -10.63 -0.26
C CYS A 45 7.49 -11.42 -1.05
N LEU A 46 7.56 -11.59 -2.37
CA LEU A 46 6.59 -12.44 -3.11
C LEU A 46 6.34 -13.84 -2.49
N PHE A 47 7.34 -14.36 -1.78
CA PHE A 47 7.29 -15.61 -1.02
C PHE A 47 6.69 -15.45 0.39
N PRO A 48 6.12 -16.51 0.97
CA PRO A 48 6.08 -17.90 0.47
C PRO A 48 5.10 -18.12 -0.69
N MET A 49 5.54 -18.96 -1.64
CA MET A 49 4.72 -19.45 -2.74
C MET A 49 4.30 -20.89 -2.43
N THR A 50 3.02 -21.18 -2.63
CA THR A 50 2.36 -22.42 -2.22
C THR A 50 1.49 -22.96 -3.36
N LEU A 51 1.35 -24.28 -3.39
CA LEU A 51 0.45 -25.02 -4.26
C LEU A 51 -0.44 -25.90 -3.38
N GLY A 52 -1.68 -25.47 -3.14
CA GLY A 52 -2.47 -26.01 -2.03
C GLY A 52 -1.76 -25.76 -0.69
N ASN A 53 -1.60 -26.82 0.09
CA ASN A 53 -0.84 -26.79 1.35
C ASN A 53 0.67 -27.10 1.14
N ILE A 54 1.11 -27.33 -0.09
CA ILE A 54 2.51 -27.64 -0.38
C ILE A 54 3.27 -26.33 -0.58
N GLN A 55 4.29 -26.09 0.25
CA GLN A 55 5.16 -24.94 0.11
C GLN A 55 6.21 -25.19 -0.99
N LEU A 56 6.13 -24.42 -2.08
CA LEU A 56 7.07 -24.51 -3.20
C LEU A 56 8.33 -23.68 -2.94
N ALA A 57 8.17 -22.52 -2.31
CA ALA A 57 9.27 -21.63 -1.99
C ALA A 57 9.07 -20.96 -0.63
N ALA A 58 10.13 -20.95 0.17
CA ALA A 58 10.17 -20.27 1.46
C ALA A 58 10.39 -18.76 1.30
N GLY A 59 9.75 -17.99 2.16
CA GLY A 59 9.89 -16.54 2.23
C GLY A 59 10.40 -16.09 3.60
N PRO A 60 10.79 -14.81 3.73
CA PRO A 60 11.23 -14.22 4.99
C PRO A 60 10.08 -14.07 6.00
N GLN A 61 8.83 -14.01 5.52
CA GLN A 61 7.64 -13.81 6.35
C GLN A 61 6.82 -15.11 6.46
N LYS A 62 6.07 -15.23 7.56
CA LYS A 62 5.15 -16.35 7.80
C LYS A 62 4.02 -16.36 6.76
N ASP A 63 3.54 -17.54 6.41
CA ASP A 63 2.37 -17.67 5.53
C ASP A 63 1.05 -17.66 6.30
N THR A 64 -0.01 -17.27 5.60
CA THR A 64 -1.40 -17.43 6.03
C THR A 64 -1.97 -18.78 5.64
N ASN A 65 -3.20 -19.08 6.07
CA ASN A 65 -3.90 -20.30 5.68
C ASN A 65 -4.04 -20.42 4.15
N ASN A 66 -3.70 -21.60 3.62
CA ASN A 66 -3.81 -21.96 2.21
C ASN A 66 -4.78 -23.16 2.06
N PRO A 67 -5.37 -23.34 0.86
CA PRO A 67 -6.27 -24.48 0.61
C PRO A 67 -5.55 -25.81 0.86
N ALA A 68 -6.28 -26.82 1.36
CA ALA A 68 -5.68 -28.10 1.70
C ALA A 68 -5.25 -28.87 0.45
N SER A 69 -6.08 -28.85 -0.60
CA SER A 69 -5.80 -29.55 -1.85
C SER A 69 -5.07 -28.66 -2.86
N PRO A 70 -4.01 -29.16 -3.52
CA PRO A 70 -3.36 -28.46 -4.64
C PRO A 70 -4.23 -28.41 -5.89
N ILE A 71 -5.16 -29.36 -6.05
CA ILE A 71 -6.09 -29.41 -7.18
C ILE A 71 -7.45 -28.91 -6.68
N GLN A 72 -8.01 -27.95 -7.39
CA GLN A 72 -9.32 -27.37 -7.08
C GLN A 72 -10.26 -27.53 -8.25
N ILE A 73 -11.53 -27.82 -7.93
CA ILE A 73 -12.61 -27.94 -8.90
C ILE A 73 -13.51 -26.73 -8.73
N CYS A 74 -13.38 -25.77 -9.64
CA CYS A 74 -14.11 -24.52 -9.62
C CYS A 74 -15.38 -24.61 -10.48
N SER A 75 -16.51 -24.23 -9.92
CA SER A 75 -17.75 -24.07 -10.70
C SER A 75 -17.64 -22.85 -11.62
N TYR A 76 -17.96 -23.03 -12.90
CA TYR A 76 -18.09 -21.97 -13.89
C TYR A 76 -19.44 -22.13 -14.62
N GLY A 77 -20.49 -21.53 -14.04
CA GLY A 77 -21.85 -21.72 -14.51
C GLY A 77 -22.29 -23.19 -14.37
N VAL A 78 -22.59 -23.84 -15.50
CA VAL A 78 -23.00 -25.26 -15.54
C VAL A 78 -21.80 -26.22 -15.62
N PHE A 79 -20.59 -25.70 -15.89
CA PHE A 79 -19.39 -26.51 -16.08
C PHE A 79 -18.44 -26.41 -14.88
N TYR A 80 -17.53 -27.38 -14.76
CA TYR A 80 -16.45 -27.36 -13.77
C TYR A 80 -15.11 -27.14 -14.48
N ARG A 81 -14.26 -26.32 -13.87
CA ARG A 81 -12.87 -26.11 -14.29
C ARG A 81 -11.96 -26.68 -13.24
N ILE A 82 -11.03 -27.53 -13.66
CA ILE A 82 -10.01 -28.10 -12.78
C ILE A 82 -8.77 -27.25 -12.95
N GLY A 83 -8.20 -26.79 -11.84
CA GLY A 83 -6.94 -26.07 -11.87
C GLY A 83 -6.14 -26.25 -10.59
N LEU A 84 -4.98 -25.61 -10.59
CA LEU A 84 -4.00 -25.69 -9.53
C LEU A 84 -4.18 -24.51 -8.56
N ALA A 85 -4.47 -24.78 -7.30
CA ALA A 85 -4.54 -23.74 -6.28
C ALA A 85 -3.14 -23.18 -5.99
N ILE A 86 -2.84 -21.98 -6.45
CA ILE A 86 -1.59 -21.28 -6.11
C ILE A 86 -1.86 -20.21 -5.05
N GLY A 87 -0.90 -20.04 -4.15
CA GLY A 87 -0.91 -19.00 -3.14
C GLY A 87 0.42 -18.25 -3.13
N PHE A 88 0.38 -16.95 -3.37
CA PHE A 88 1.56 -16.09 -3.37
C PHE A 88 1.18 -14.69 -2.88
N TRP A 89 2.15 -13.80 -2.72
CA TRP A 89 1.87 -12.42 -2.34
C TRP A 89 2.06 -11.48 -3.51
N GLU A 90 1.03 -10.72 -3.86
CA GLU A 90 1.07 -9.74 -4.93
C GLU A 90 1.20 -8.31 -4.37
N PRO A 91 2.07 -7.46 -4.94
CA PRO A 91 1.97 -6.02 -4.74
C PRO A 91 0.66 -5.55 -5.39
N MET A 92 -0.22 -4.98 -4.60
CA MET A 92 -1.57 -4.64 -5.05
C MET A 92 -1.79 -3.13 -5.13
N ALA A 93 -1.19 -2.38 -4.20
CA ALA A 93 -1.36 -0.94 -4.15
C ALA A 93 -0.10 -0.24 -3.68
N MET A 94 0.14 0.93 -4.25
CA MET A 94 1.07 1.91 -3.67
C MET A 94 0.26 2.95 -2.91
N VAL A 95 0.81 3.42 -1.81
CA VAL A 95 0.17 4.36 -0.91
C VAL A 95 1.13 5.49 -0.62
N ASP A 96 0.77 6.71 -1.00
CA ASP A 96 1.46 7.90 -0.54
C ASP A 96 0.81 8.40 0.73
N VAL A 97 1.64 8.86 1.66
CA VAL A 97 1.18 9.48 2.88
C VAL A 97 1.91 10.81 3.05
N THR A 98 1.17 11.91 2.96
CA THR A 98 1.74 13.26 2.93
C THR A 98 1.05 14.19 3.91
N ARG A 99 1.79 15.17 4.42
CA ARG A 99 1.19 16.25 5.22
C ARG A 99 0.62 17.35 4.33
N GLU A 100 1.22 17.53 3.16
CA GLU A 100 0.76 18.52 2.19
C GLU A 100 -0.19 17.87 1.17
N PRO A 101 -1.34 18.51 0.89
CA PRO A 101 -2.33 17.98 -0.04
C PRO A 101 -1.81 17.95 -1.48
N GLY A 102 -2.17 16.89 -2.20
CA GLY A 102 -1.88 16.72 -3.62
C GLY A 102 -0.43 16.35 -3.93
N VAL A 103 0.43 16.11 -2.92
CA VAL A 103 1.81 15.67 -3.12
C VAL A 103 1.88 14.16 -3.37
N MET A 104 2.36 13.76 -4.55
CA MET A 104 2.42 12.38 -5.00
C MET A 104 3.84 11.84 -4.90
N VAL A 105 4.18 11.26 -3.75
CA VAL A 105 5.55 10.83 -3.39
C VAL A 105 6.03 9.69 -4.29
N ASN A 106 5.23 8.65 -4.49
CA ASN A 106 5.60 7.47 -5.28
C ASN A 106 5.62 7.73 -6.79
N MET A 107 5.05 8.85 -7.26
CA MET A 107 5.04 9.25 -8.66
C MET A 107 6.07 10.34 -8.99
N GLY A 108 7.12 10.50 -8.17
CA GLY A 108 8.19 11.47 -8.44
C GLY A 108 8.06 12.79 -7.68
N GLY A 109 7.26 12.81 -6.60
CA GLY A 109 7.19 13.94 -5.68
C GLY A 109 6.49 15.17 -6.25
N PHE A 110 5.77 15.05 -7.37
CA PHE A 110 5.05 16.16 -7.95
C PHE A 110 3.77 16.48 -7.21
N LYS A 111 3.31 17.73 -7.33
CA LYS A 111 2.09 18.20 -6.70
C LYS A 111 1.00 18.41 -7.74
N ILE A 112 -0.16 17.81 -7.52
CA ILE A 112 -1.39 18.14 -8.22
C ILE A 112 -2.06 19.29 -7.47
N ASP A 113 -2.43 20.34 -8.20
CA ASP A 113 -3.27 21.40 -7.64
C ASP A 113 -4.72 20.91 -7.57
N LEU A 114 -5.14 20.49 -6.37
CA LEU A 114 -6.50 20.02 -6.09
C LEU A 114 -7.43 21.16 -5.62
N GLY A 115 -7.04 22.42 -5.83
CA GLY A 115 -7.78 23.57 -5.33
C GLY A 115 -7.57 23.77 -3.83
N ARG A 116 -8.52 24.47 -3.18
CA ARG A 116 -8.34 25.03 -1.83
C ARG A 116 -8.55 23.99 -0.71
N THR A 117 -7.82 22.89 -0.75
CA THR A 117 -7.78 21.87 0.31
C THR A 117 -6.78 22.27 1.39
N GLY A 118 -7.17 22.23 2.67
CA GLY A 118 -6.32 22.66 3.78
C GLY A 118 -5.07 21.77 3.93
N THR A 119 -3.93 22.37 4.28
CA THR A 119 -2.68 21.63 4.55
C THR A 119 -2.79 20.84 5.84
N GLY A 120 -2.42 19.56 5.82
CA GLY A 120 -2.33 18.71 7.01
C GLY A 120 -1.33 19.26 8.04
N THR A 121 -1.74 19.25 9.31
CA THR A 121 -0.94 19.78 10.42
C THR A 121 -0.38 18.66 11.28
N ALA A 122 0.86 18.79 11.76
CA ALA A 122 1.47 17.86 12.71
C ALA A 122 2.24 18.63 13.80
N GLY A 123 1.99 18.31 15.07
CA GLY A 123 2.68 18.92 16.21
C GLY A 123 1.99 18.64 17.54
N GLN A 124 2.76 18.52 18.62
CA GLN A 124 2.25 18.31 19.99
C GLN A 124 2.10 19.61 20.81
N SER A 125 2.61 20.74 20.32
CA SER A 125 2.98 21.86 21.21
C SER A 125 1.97 22.99 21.39
N ASP A 126 0.77 22.98 20.80
CA ASP A 126 -0.17 24.11 20.99
C ASP A 126 -1.66 23.82 20.71
N ARG A 127 -2.10 22.57 20.86
CA ARG A 127 -3.52 22.22 20.74
C ARG A 127 -3.98 21.41 21.95
N PRO A 128 -5.19 21.67 22.48
CA PRO A 128 -5.74 20.94 23.63
C PRO A 128 -5.90 19.43 23.37
N ALA A 129 -5.85 19.01 22.11
CA ALA A 129 -5.56 17.64 21.70
C ALA A 129 -4.38 17.64 20.71
N ALA A 130 -3.26 17.03 21.09
CA ALA A 130 -2.15 16.78 20.18
C ALA A 130 -2.61 15.80 19.09
N GLY A 131 -2.76 16.29 17.87
CA GLY A 131 -3.25 15.51 16.74
C GLY A 131 -2.47 15.84 15.48
N THR A 132 -2.18 14.81 14.68
CA THR A 132 -1.54 15.00 13.37
C THR A 132 -2.45 14.51 12.27
N PHE A 133 -2.44 15.23 11.16
CA PHE A 133 -3.26 14.93 10.01
C PHE A 133 -2.40 14.63 8.80
N TYR A 134 -2.71 13.52 8.14
CA TYR A 134 -2.07 13.09 6.91
C TYR A 134 -3.11 12.85 5.81
N HIS A 135 -2.74 13.26 4.61
CA HIS A 135 -3.37 12.88 3.37
C HIS A 135 -2.82 11.54 2.88
N VAL A 136 -3.68 10.78 2.22
CA VAL A 136 -3.34 9.48 1.65
C VAL A 136 -3.77 9.43 0.19
N HIS A 137 -2.86 9.02 -0.68
CA HIS A 137 -3.17 8.73 -2.07
C HIS A 137 -3.00 7.23 -2.31
N TRP A 138 -4.06 6.57 -2.76
CA TRP A 138 -4.06 5.13 -3.03
C TRP A 138 -4.00 4.88 -4.53
N TYR A 139 -2.94 4.21 -4.97
CA TYR A 139 -2.75 3.82 -6.36
C TYR A 139 -2.97 2.33 -6.53
N LYS A 140 -3.70 1.97 -7.58
CA LYS A 140 -3.70 0.60 -8.07
C LYS A 140 -2.33 0.29 -8.67
N TYR A 141 -1.67 -0.77 -8.22
CA TYR A 141 -0.31 -1.10 -8.70
C TYR A 141 -0.16 -2.59 -9.02
N PRO A 142 -0.71 -3.05 -10.16
CA PRO A 142 -0.73 -4.47 -10.54
C PRO A 142 0.60 -4.92 -11.16
N LEU A 143 1.68 -4.89 -10.38
CA LEU A 143 3.05 -5.10 -10.90
C LEU A 143 3.27 -6.51 -11.49
N ILE A 144 2.63 -7.53 -10.92
CA ILE A 144 2.71 -8.93 -11.40
C ILE A 144 2.17 -9.05 -12.82
N PHE A 145 1.13 -8.28 -13.14
CA PHE A 145 0.55 -8.22 -14.47
C PHE A 145 1.50 -7.55 -15.46
N TRP A 146 2.04 -6.38 -15.10
CA TRP A 146 2.93 -5.61 -15.97
C TRP A 146 4.23 -6.34 -16.33
N LEU A 147 4.80 -7.06 -15.36
CA LEU A 147 6.01 -7.84 -15.56
C LEU A 147 5.74 -9.26 -16.09
N ASN A 148 4.48 -9.63 -16.32
CA ASN A 148 4.06 -10.96 -16.79
C ASN A 148 4.70 -12.12 -16.00
N ILE A 149 4.83 -11.98 -14.68
CA ILE A 149 5.50 -13.00 -13.85
C ILE A 149 4.62 -14.26 -13.70
N ILE A 150 3.31 -14.08 -13.59
CA ILE A 150 2.32 -15.16 -13.54
C ILE A 150 1.30 -14.89 -14.64
N THR A 151 1.11 -15.83 -15.55
CA THR A 151 0.30 -15.66 -16.77
C THR A 151 -1.05 -16.36 -16.67
N SER A 152 -1.81 -16.11 -15.58
CA SER A 152 -3.18 -16.61 -15.45
C SER A 152 -4.15 -15.52 -15.01
N LEU A 153 -5.15 -15.25 -15.84
CA LEU A 153 -6.12 -14.16 -15.68
C LEU A 153 -6.98 -14.26 -14.42
N GLY A 154 -7.16 -15.46 -13.84
CA GLY A 154 -7.87 -15.64 -12.57
C GLY A 154 -7.02 -15.35 -11.33
N CYS A 155 -5.70 -15.27 -11.52
CA CYS A 155 -4.72 -15.30 -10.44
C CYS A 155 -4.05 -13.98 -10.12
N LEU A 156 -4.25 -12.97 -10.95
CA LEU A 156 -3.59 -11.68 -10.81
C LEU A 156 -4.60 -10.54 -10.91
N GLN A 157 -4.31 -9.44 -10.26
CA GLN A 157 -5.06 -8.20 -10.47
C GLN A 157 -4.66 -7.60 -11.83
N THR A 158 -5.61 -7.52 -12.77
CA THR A 158 -5.38 -6.96 -14.10
C THR A 158 -5.57 -5.44 -14.14
N GLY A 159 -5.06 -4.83 -15.21
CA GLY A 159 -5.29 -3.43 -15.57
C GLY A 159 -4.05 -2.55 -15.41
N ASP A 160 -4.28 -1.25 -15.55
CA ASP A 160 -3.23 -0.25 -15.49
C ASP A 160 -3.07 0.32 -14.08
N MET A 161 -1.95 1.02 -13.88
CA MET A 161 -1.75 1.84 -12.70
C MET A 161 -2.64 3.04 -12.84
N ASP A 162 -3.41 3.29 -11.80
CA ASP A 162 -4.34 4.40 -11.74
C ASP A 162 -4.41 4.93 -10.30
N ILE A 163 -4.77 6.20 -10.19
CA ILE A 163 -5.07 6.87 -8.94
C ILE A 163 -6.47 6.42 -8.53
N ALA A 164 -6.54 5.39 -7.69
CA ALA A 164 -7.83 4.85 -7.27
C ALA A 164 -8.51 5.73 -6.21
N TYR A 165 -7.73 6.44 -5.40
CA TYR A 165 -8.28 7.31 -4.36
C TYR A 165 -7.35 8.46 -4.00
N LEU A 166 -7.92 9.66 -3.83
CA LEU A 166 -7.26 10.83 -3.28
C LEU A 166 -8.00 11.25 -2.00
N SER A 167 -7.33 11.29 -0.87
CA SER A 167 -7.96 11.61 0.42
C SER A 167 -8.52 13.04 0.51
N GLU A 168 -7.99 13.94 -0.32
CA GLU A 168 -8.27 15.38 -0.35
C GLU A 168 -9.66 15.70 -0.87
N VAL A 169 -10.17 14.87 -1.78
CA VAL A 169 -11.50 15.05 -2.38
C VAL A 169 -12.59 14.37 -1.56
N ASP A 170 -12.21 13.56 -0.58
CA ASP A 170 -13.16 12.87 0.27
C ASP A 170 -13.43 13.63 1.58
N PRO A 171 -14.66 14.15 1.79
CA PRO A 171 -15.02 14.84 3.01
C PRO A 171 -14.99 13.92 4.24
N LEU A 172 -15.17 12.60 4.08
CA LEU A 172 -15.15 11.65 5.18
C LEU A 172 -13.75 11.47 5.76
N TRP A 173 -12.69 11.69 4.97
CA TRP A 173 -11.32 11.59 5.42
C TRP A 173 -10.91 12.79 6.30
N ASN A 174 -11.46 13.97 6.01
CA ASN A 174 -11.12 15.21 6.71
C ASN A 174 -12.07 15.55 7.88
N ASP A 175 -13.18 14.83 8.04
CA ASP A 175 -14.10 15.03 9.15
C ASP A 175 -14.38 13.71 9.88
N SER A 176 -13.89 13.62 11.12
CA SER A 176 -14.09 12.43 11.96
C SER A 176 -15.55 12.24 12.37
N THR A 177 -16.35 13.31 12.47
CA THR A 177 -17.78 13.21 12.78
C THR A 177 -18.57 12.66 11.61
N LEU A 178 -18.23 13.07 10.38
CA LEU A 178 -18.84 12.53 9.17
C LEU A 178 -18.42 11.07 8.95
N SER A 179 -17.15 10.74 9.23
CA SER A 179 -16.67 9.36 9.22
C SER A 179 -17.39 8.48 10.24
N MET A 180 -17.73 9.00 11.42
CA MET A 180 -18.51 8.23 12.42
C MET A 180 -19.94 7.93 11.96
N LEU A 181 -20.52 8.73 11.06
CA LEU A 181 -21.85 8.45 10.51
C LEU A 181 -21.86 7.17 9.67
N ILE A 182 -20.82 6.96 8.85
CA ILE A 182 -20.69 5.74 8.04
C ILE A 182 -20.07 4.58 8.82
N ASN A 183 -19.36 4.86 9.92
CA ASN A 183 -18.60 3.90 10.73
C ASN A 183 -19.05 3.93 12.20
N PRO A 184 -20.35 3.72 12.51
CA PRO A 184 -20.86 3.88 13.88
C PRO A 184 -20.23 2.89 14.86
N GLU A 185 -19.72 1.76 14.37
CA GLU A 185 -19.03 0.78 15.20
C GLU A 185 -17.73 1.31 15.83
N ALA A 186 -17.17 2.41 15.32
CA ALA A 186 -16.03 3.10 15.94
C ALA A 186 -16.30 3.47 17.41
N ALA A 187 -17.56 3.76 17.76
CA ALA A 187 -17.97 4.06 19.14
C ALA A 187 -17.78 2.87 20.08
N LEU A 188 -17.90 1.64 19.58
CA LEU A 188 -17.70 0.43 20.38
C LEU A 188 -16.22 0.20 20.72
N PHE A 189 -15.30 0.64 19.86
CA PHE A 189 -13.87 0.38 19.99
C PHE A 189 -13.07 1.53 20.60
N GLY A 190 -13.72 2.63 20.96
CA GLY A 190 -13.10 3.77 21.65
C GLY A 190 -12.81 3.56 23.15
N ASN A 191 -13.11 2.38 23.70
CA ASN A 191 -12.95 2.10 25.13
C ASN A 191 -11.55 1.53 25.47
N LEU A 192 -11.13 1.67 26.72
CA LEU A 192 -9.79 1.24 27.18
C LEU A 192 -9.53 -0.26 26.99
N ILE A 193 -10.56 -1.10 27.10
CA ILE A 193 -10.42 -2.56 26.91
C ILE A 193 -10.13 -2.87 25.44
N ALA A 194 -10.86 -2.25 24.53
CA ALA A 194 -10.67 -2.41 23.08
C ALA A 194 -9.31 -1.87 22.62
N GLN A 195 -8.88 -0.73 23.15
CA GLN A 195 -7.55 -0.16 22.89
C GLN A 195 -6.43 -1.02 23.50
N GLY A 196 -6.65 -1.54 24.71
CA GLY A 196 -5.72 -2.48 25.36
C GLY A 196 -5.54 -3.77 24.57
N ALA A 197 -6.58 -4.26 23.89
CA ALA A 197 -6.49 -5.43 23.02
C ALA A 197 -5.50 -5.23 21.85
N CYS A 198 -5.26 -3.99 21.41
CA CYS A 198 -4.30 -3.71 20.35
C CYS A 198 -2.86 -4.00 20.76
N ALA A 199 -2.54 -4.03 22.06
CA ALA A 199 -1.23 -4.50 22.52
C ALA A 199 -1.00 -5.98 22.18
N ALA A 200 -2.03 -6.82 22.25
CA ALA A 200 -1.92 -8.23 21.86
C ALA A 200 -1.71 -8.37 20.34
N ASP A 201 -2.39 -7.55 19.55
CA ASP A 201 -2.21 -7.48 18.10
C ASP A 201 -0.80 -7.00 17.72
N ALA A 202 -0.27 -5.97 18.42
CA ALA A 202 1.08 -5.46 18.21
C ALA A 202 2.16 -6.53 18.41
N VAL A 203 2.03 -7.34 19.47
CA VAL A 203 2.93 -8.46 19.75
C VAL A 203 2.81 -9.53 18.67
N ALA A 204 1.59 -9.89 18.26
CA ALA A 204 1.35 -10.90 17.24
C ALA A 204 1.89 -10.48 15.85
N SER A 205 1.58 -9.25 15.42
CA SER A 205 2.10 -8.66 14.18
C SER A 205 3.62 -8.61 14.16
N SER A 206 4.24 -8.21 15.27
CA SER A 206 5.70 -8.18 15.39
C SER A 206 6.32 -9.58 15.44
N ALA A 207 5.60 -10.60 15.90
CA ALA A 207 6.01 -12.01 15.85
C ALA A 207 5.76 -12.68 14.49
N GLY A 208 5.06 -12.00 13.57
CA GLY A 208 5.00 -12.35 12.15
C GLY A 208 3.61 -12.34 11.52
N LEU A 209 2.51 -12.41 12.29
CA LEU A 209 1.15 -12.34 11.74
C LEU A 209 0.20 -11.58 12.67
N PRO A 210 -0.53 -10.57 12.17
CA PRO A 210 -1.56 -9.88 12.96
C PRO A 210 -2.73 -10.80 13.30
N LEU A 211 -3.49 -10.40 14.32
CA LEU A 211 -4.73 -11.07 14.71
C LEU A 211 -5.90 -10.47 13.92
N SER A 212 -6.34 -11.16 12.87
CA SER A 212 -7.49 -10.74 12.06
C SER A 212 -8.81 -10.53 12.85
N PRO A 213 -9.12 -11.27 13.94
CA PRO A 213 -10.30 -10.99 14.75
C PRO A 213 -10.31 -9.60 15.41
N LEU A 214 -9.13 -9.03 15.69
CA LEU A 214 -8.97 -7.69 16.26
C LEU A 214 -8.93 -6.64 15.14
N PHE A 215 -9.93 -6.63 14.26
CA PHE A 215 -9.93 -5.81 13.06
C PHE A 215 -9.93 -4.30 13.31
N TRP A 216 -10.22 -3.84 14.53
CA TRP A 216 -10.15 -2.41 14.92
C TRP A 216 -8.74 -1.98 15.35
N CYS A 217 -7.80 -2.92 15.43
CA CYS A 217 -6.41 -2.69 15.80
C CYS A 217 -5.50 -2.76 14.56
N ALA A 218 -4.57 -1.82 14.50
CA ALA A 218 -3.47 -1.72 13.55
C ALA A 218 -2.15 -2.12 14.25
N GLY A 219 -2.15 -3.21 15.02
CA GLY A 219 -1.00 -3.66 15.79
C GLY A 219 -0.32 -2.55 16.61
N SER A 220 0.97 -2.34 16.34
CA SER A 220 1.82 -1.37 17.06
C SER A 220 1.50 0.09 16.74
N GLN A 221 0.74 0.34 15.68
CA GLN A 221 0.41 1.66 15.14
C GLN A 221 -0.80 2.25 15.87
N GLY A 222 -1.56 1.44 16.60
CA GLY A 222 -2.71 1.87 17.39
C GLY A 222 -4.05 1.40 16.81
N SER A 223 -5.07 2.24 16.90
CA SER A 223 -6.43 1.89 16.45
C SER A 223 -6.72 2.34 15.03
N ILE A 224 -7.37 1.46 14.26
CA ILE A 224 -7.85 1.75 12.91
C ILE A 224 -8.97 2.80 12.92
N TYR A 225 -9.77 2.89 13.98
CA TYR A 225 -10.80 3.92 14.05
C TYR A 225 -10.25 5.21 14.68
N PRO A 226 -10.73 6.39 14.26
CA PRO A 226 -11.62 6.62 13.11
C PRO A 226 -10.92 6.43 11.75
N LEU A 227 -11.67 6.08 10.70
CA LEU A 227 -11.16 5.94 9.32
C LEU A 227 -10.92 7.31 8.66
N THR A 228 -10.08 8.12 9.30
CA THR A 228 -9.70 9.47 8.87
C THR A 228 -8.19 9.64 8.95
N GLY A 229 -7.72 10.75 8.37
CA GLY A 229 -6.31 11.15 8.42
C GLY A 229 -5.83 11.62 9.79
N TYR A 230 -6.73 11.75 10.78
CA TYR A 230 -6.40 12.23 12.12
C TYR A 230 -5.85 11.12 13.00
N THR A 231 -4.66 11.32 13.54
CA THR A 231 -4.04 10.43 14.52
C THR A 231 -3.94 11.10 15.89
N SER A 232 -4.24 10.36 16.96
CA SER A 232 -4.18 10.84 18.34
C SER A 232 -2.75 10.66 18.87
N GLY A 233 -1.92 11.68 18.65
CA GLY A 233 -0.50 11.67 19.03
C GLY A 233 0.42 11.07 17.97
N GLU A 234 1.49 11.79 17.63
CA GLU A 234 2.56 11.31 16.76
C GLU A 234 3.78 10.97 17.64
N PHE A 235 3.94 9.69 17.99
CA PHE A 235 5.16 9.20 18.63
C PHE A 235 6.32 9.08 17.64
N SER A 236 5.99 8.67 16.42
CA SER A 236 6.89 8.63 15.27
C SER A 236 6.11 8.99 14.00
N PRO A 237 6.63 9.89 13.14
CA PRO A 237 6.02 10.18 11.85
C PRO A 237 5.83 8.96 10.96
N LEU A 238 6.72 7.98 11.11
CA LEU A 238 6.66 6.74 10.36
C LEU A 238 5.50 5.85 10.81
N GLU A 239 5.29 5.77 12.12
CA GLU A 239 4.18 5.01 12.71
C GLU A 239 2.84 5.65 12.36
N ALA A 240 2.72 6.97 12.53
CA ALA A 240 1.51 7.71 12.19
C ALA A 240 1.17 7.59 10.70
N SER A 241 2.18 7.63 9.82
CA SER A 241 1.95 7.47 8.38
C SER A 241 1.54 6.05 7.98
N LEU A 242 2.10 5.01 8.60
CA LEU A 242 1.61 3.64 8.38
C LEU A 242 0.20 3.45 8.91
N LEU A 243 -0.12 4.00 10.08
CA LEU A 243 -1.47 3.92 10.65
C LEU A 243 -2.51 4.42 9.65
N VAL A 244 -2.32 5.62 9.07
CA VAL A 244 -3.27 6.17 8.10
C VAL A 244 -3.29 5.39 6.79
N GLY A 245 -2.16 4.82 6.35
CA GLY A 245 -2.13 3.91 5.19
C GLY A 245 -2.92 2.62 5.44
N GLU A 246 -2.81 2.05 6.64
CA GLU A 246 -3.54 0.87 7.08
C GLU A 246 -5.04 1.15 7.25
N ARG A 247 -5.41 2.33 7.76
CA ARG A 247 -6.80 2.81 7.79
C ARG A 247 -7.38 2.97 6.40
N MET A 248 -6.57 3.48 5.47
CA MET A 248 -6.98 3.60 4.08
C MET A 248 -7.22 2.22 3.46
N ALA A 249 -6.35 1.24 3.72
CA ALA A 249 -6.58 -0.14 3.28
C ALA A 249 -7.91 -0.70 3.84
N PHE A 250 -8.21 -0.47 5.12
CA PHE A 250 -9.49 -0.86 5.72
C PHE A 250 -10.67 -0.19 5.03
N LYS A 251 -10.57 1.12 4.77
CA LYS A 251 -11.62 1.89 4.10
C LYS A 251 -11.90 1.39 2.68
N MET A 252 -10.85 1.12 1.90
CA MET A 252 -10.96 0.56 0.55
C MET A 252 -11.63 -0.82 0.54
N HIS A 253 -11.41 -1.62 1.58
CA HIS A 253 -12.12 -2.87 1.81
C HIS A 253 -13.60 -2.64 2.11
N ARG A 254 -13.92 -1.70 3.00
CA ARG A 254 -15.30 -1.34 3.39
C ARG A 254 -16.12 -0.82 2.20
N GLU A 255 -15.52 0.00 1.35
CA GLU A 255 -16.14 0.56 0.15
C GLU A 255 -16.26 -0.47 -1.00
N GLY A 256 -15.71 -1.68 -0.84
CA GLY A 256 -15.78 -2.73 -1.86
C GLY A 256 -14.85 -2.50 -3.06
N LEU A 257 -13.95 -1.52 -2.98
CA LEU A 257 -12.95 -1.24 -4.00
C LEU A 257 -11.85 -2.32 -4.03
N VAL A 258 -11.63 -2.99 -2.90
CA VAL A 258 -10.65 -4.07 -2.77
C VAL A 258 -11.33 -5.40 -2.51
N TRP A 259 -11.05 -6.34 -3.40
CA TRP A 259 -11.56 -7.70 -3.34
C TRP A 259 -10.54 -8.62 -2.68
N ASN A 260 -11.00 -9.63 -1.96
CA ASN A 260 -10.12 -10.59 -1.30
C ASN A 260 -10.30 -11.99 -1.90
N SER A 261 -9.24 -12.79 -1.87
CA SER A 261 -9.32 -14.24 -2.10
C SER A 261 -9.33 -14.95 -0.75
N VAL A 262 -9.93 -16.15 -0.67
CA VAL A 262 -9.89 -16.96 0.56
C VAL A 262 -9.04 -18.20 0.32
N GLY A 263 -8.12 -18.49 1.23
CA GLY A 263 -7.24 -19.66 1.16
C GLY A 263 -7.91 -20.92 1.69
N ALA A 264 -9.10 -21.26 1.17
CA ALA A 264 -9.86 -22.45 1.53
C ALA A 264 -10.29 -23.20 0.27
N ASP A 265 -10.47 -24.53 0.37
CA ASP A 265 -10.88 -25.37 -0.74
C ASP A 265 -12.22 -24.88 -1.31
N VAL A 266 -12.35 -24.90 -2.64
CA VAL A 266 -13.48 -24.38 -3.43
C VAL A 266 -13.65 -22.85 -3.35
N ALA A 267 -13.47 -22.23 -2.18
CA ALA A 267 -13.60 -20.79 -2.01
C ALA A 267 -12.53 -20.01 -2.80
N VAL A 268 -11.32 -20.58 -2.94
CA VAL A 268 -10.19 -20.03 -3.70
C VAL A 268 -10.48 -19.74 -5.18
N CYS A 269 -11.56 -20.33 -5.73
CA CYS A 269 -11.99 -20.13 -7.11
C CYS A 269 -12.53 -18.72 -7.40
N HIS A 270 -13.00 -18.01 -6.37
CA HIS A 270 -13.63 -16.70 -6.52
C HIS A 270 -12.97 -15.65 -5.64
N GLN A 271 -13.15 -14.39 -6.03
CA GLN A 271 -12.86 -13.26 -5.17
C GLN A 271 -14.15 -12.81 -4.48
N TYR A 272 -14.03 -12.34 -3.24
CA TYR A 272 -15.15 -11.90 -2.42
C TYR A 272 -14.91 -10.46 -1.96
N PRO A 273 -15.95 -9.60 -1.96
CA PRO A 273 -15.87 -8.35 -1.22
C PRO A 273 -15.73 -8.67 0.27
N SER A 274 -14.80 -8.01 0.94
CA SER A 274 -14.57 -8.19 2.38
C SER A 274 -14.59 -6.83 3.06
N PRO A 275 -15.73 -6.41 3.63
CA PRO A 275 -15.84 -5.10 4.28
C PRO A 275 -14.92 -4.94 5.49
N ILE A 276 -14.61 -6.05 6.16
CA ILE A 276 -13.64 -6.13 7.24
C ILE A 276 -12.31 -6.63 6.65
N ILE A 277 -11.23 -5.87 6.84
CA ILE A 277 -9.93 -6.22 6.30
C ILE A 277 -9.37 -7.48 6.99
N PRO A 278 -8.97 -8.52 6.23
CA PRO A 278 -8.28 -9.68 6.77
C PRO A 278 -6.79 -9.35 6.94
N LYS A 279 -6.44 -8.70 8.05
CA LYS A 279 -5.09 -8.14 8.30
C LYS A 279 -3.95 -9.14 8.07
N GLU A 280 -4.14 -10.41 8.42
CA GLU A 280 -3.11 -11.45 8.24
C GLU A 280 -2.68 -11.63 6.79
N ARG A 281 -3.55 -11.28 5.83
CA ARG A 281 -3.32 -11.35 4.39
C ARG A 281 -2.75 -10.07 3.81
N TRP A 282 -2.32 -9.14 4.67
CA TRP A 282 -1.72 -7.87 4.28
C TRP A 282 -0.36 -7.70 4.93
N ARG A 283 0.49 -6.99 4.20
CA ARG A 283 1.80 -6.57 4.66
C ARG A 283 2.21 -5.35 3.84
N TYR A 284 3.15 -4.59 4.35
CA TYR A 284 3.62 -3.39 3.68
C TYR A 284 5.14 -3.41 3.55
N GLN A 285 5.61 -2.60 2.63
CA GLN A 285 7.02 -2.34 2.40
C GLN A 285 7.18 -0.84 2.18
N MET A 286 8.25 -0.24 2.70
CA MET A 286 8.58 1.13 2.34
C MET A 286 9.25 1.20 0.97
N VAL A 287 8.74 2.07 0.11
CA VAL A 287 9.33 2.41 -1.20
C VAL A 287 9.82 3.87 -1.26
N ASN A 288 9.36 4.74 -0.36
CA ASN A 288 9.80 6.12 -0.18
C ASN A 288 9.75 6.51 1.32
N MET A 289 10.62 7.36 1.86
CA MET A 289 11.66 8.18 1.22
C MET A 289 12.98 7.43 0.94
N TYR A 290 13.34 6.50 1.83
CA TYR A 290 14.43 5.56 1.63
C TYR A 290 13.84 4.16 1.50
N PRO A 291 13.83 3.54 0.31
CA PRO A 291 13.18 2.24 0.13
C PRO A 291 13.86 1.15 0.94
N GLU A 292 13.08 0.13 1.30
CA GLU A 292 13.57 -1.11 1.90
C GLU A 292 13.38 -2.27 0.91
N PRO A 293 14.28 -2.46 -0.09
CA PRO A 293 14.11 -3.52 -1.10
C PRO A 293 14.41 -4.92 -0.56
N GLY A 294 14.95 -5.03 0.66
CA GLY A 294 15.40 -6.30 1.25
C GLY A 294 14.35 -7.04 2.05
N ASN A 295 13.29 -6.36 2.51
CA ASN A 295 12.34 -6.90 3.49
C ASN A 295 10.94 -6.28 3.33
N CYS A 296 9.93 -6.93 3.91
CA CYS A 296 8.58 -6.39 4.12
C CYS A 296 8.12 -6.74 5.52
N HIS A 297 7.11 -6.03 6.01
CA HIS A 297 6.62 -6.17 7.36
C HIS A 297 5.13 -6.51 7.36
N PRO A 298 4.69 -7.45 8.22
CA PRO A 298 3.26 -7.73 8.41
C PRO A 298 2.48 -6.46 8.78
N PHE A 299 1.20 -6.44 8.44
CA PHE A 299 0.29 -5.37 8.87
C PHE A 299 0.31 -5.23 10.41
N GLY A 300 0.46 -4.00 10.92
CA GLY A 300 0.57 -3.69 12.35
C GLY A 300 1.93 -4.00 13.01
N ALA A 301 2.97 -4.33 12.24
CA ALA A 301 4.29 -4.63 12.80
C ALA A 301 4.99 -3.36 13.31
N SER A 302 5.73 -3.45 14.44
CA SER A 302 6.40 -2.29 15.03
C SER A 302 7.40 -1.63 14.07
N THR A 303 7.27 -0.31 13.91
CA THR A 303 8.21 0.49 13.11
C THR A 303 9.51 0.77 13.82
N GLN A 304 9.57 0.60 15.14
CA GLN A 304 10.74 0.89 15.95
C GLN A 304 11.92 -0.05 15.62
N LEU A 305 11.64 -1.23 15.06
CA LEU A 305 12.64 -2.24 14.71
C LEU A 305 13.42 -1.90 13.43
N TRP A 306 12.78 -1.27 12.45
CA TRP A 306 13.37 -1.01 11.12
C TRP A 306 13.36 0.47 10.74
N GLY A 307 12.47 1.28 11.31
CA GLY A 307 12.18 2.64 10.90
C GLY A 307 13.25 3.69 11.16
N THR A 308 14.22 3.41 12.02
CA THR A 308 15.28 4.38 12.42
C THR A 308 16.10 4.87 11.23
N THR A 309 16.40 3.99 10.27
CA THR A 309 17.16 4.32 9.05
C THR A 309 16.33 5.03 7.99
N HIS A 310 15.01 4.99 8.12
CA HIS A 310 14.07 5.47 7.10
C HIS A 310 13.41 6.81 7.47
N ASN A 311 13.65 7.31 8.68
CA ASN A 311 13.06 8.54 9.19
C ASN A 311 14.14 9.63 9.39
N SER A 312 14.53 10.32 8.31
CA SER A 312 15.49 11.43 8.42
C SER A 312 14.85 12.68 9.06
N PRO A 313 15.50 13.33 10.04
CA PRO A 313 15.05 14.61 10.61
C PRO A 313 14.89 15.75 9.59
N SER A 314 15.68 15.75 8.52
CA SER A 314 15.69 16.83 7.51
C SER A 314 14.56 16.75 6.49
N SER A 315 13.80 15.65 6.47
CA SER A 315 12.76 15.41 5.45
C SER A 315 11.43 16.07 5.79
N LYS A 316 10.61 16.28 4.76
CA LYS A 316 9.23 16.77 4.90
C LYS A 316 8.24 15.78 5.53
N LYS A 317 8.71 14.61 5.99
CA LYS A 317 7.90 13.53 6.59
C LYS A 317 6.77 13.02 5.68
N ASN A 318 7.06 12.96 4.38
CA ASN A 318 6.22 12.34 3.37
C ASN A 318 6.76 10.93 3.11
N PHE A 319 5.89 9.93 3.13
CA PHE A 319 6.27 8.52 3.02
C PHE A 319 5.52 7.85 1.88
N GLY A 320 6.13 6.84 1.29
CA GLY A 320 5.54 6.01 0.25
C GLY A 320 5.67 4.53 0.61
N TYR A 321 4.55 3.83 0.58
CA TYR A 321 4.46 2.41 0.92
C TYR A 321 3.94 1.60 -0.26
N LEU A 322 4.39 0.36 -0.34
CA LEU A 322 3.85 -0.66 -1.22
C LEU A 322 3.14 -1.70 -0.35
N PHE A 323 1.83 -1.79 -0.52
CA PHE A 323 1.00 -2.77 0.14
C PHE A 323 0.92 -4.03 -0.70
N TRP A 324 1.21 -5.14 -0.04
CA TRP A 324 1.11 -6.47 -0.60
C TRP A 324 -0.08 -7.19 0.01
N ARG A 325 -0.77 -7.94 -0.83
CA ARG A 325 -1.92 -8.76 -0.45
C ARG A 325 -1.61 -10.23 -0.73
N LYS A 326 -1.94 -11.13 0.17
CA LYS A 326 -1.92 -12.56 -0.11
C LYS A 326 -3.00 -12.88 -1.13
N ARG A 327 -2.59 -13.49 -2.23
CA ARG A 327 -3.47 -13.94 -3.31
C ARG A 327 -3.50 -15.46 -3.32
N ASN A 328 -4.70 -16.02 -3.17
CA ASN A 328 -4.96 -17.43 -3.44
C ASN A 328 -5.89 -17.50 -4.64
N CYS A 329 -5.56 -18.34 -5.62
CA CYS A 329 -6.35 -18.44 -6.84
C CYS A 329 -6.13 -19.81 -7.47
N VAL A 330 -6.96 -20.13 -8.45
CA VAL A 330 -6.84 -21.36 -9.21
C VAL A 330 -6.24 -21.05 -10.58
N PHE A 331 -4.98 -21.47 -10.75
CA PHE A 331 -4.23 -21.41 -11.98
C PHE A 331 -4.72 -22.47 -12.96
N LEU A 332 -4.89 -22.10 -14.22
CA LEU A 332 -5.39 -22.95 -15.30
C LEU A 332 -4.31 -23.07 -16.38
#